data_AF-A0A7S1UP15-F1
#
_entry.id   AF-A0A7S1UP15-F1
#
_cell.length_a   1.000
_cell.length_b   1.000
_cell.length_c   1.000
_cell.angle_alpha   90.00
_cell.angle_beta   90.00
_cell.angle_gamma   90.00
#
_symmetry.space_group_name_H-M   'P 1'
#
loop_
_entity.id
_entity.type
_entity.pdbx_description
1 polymer ?
#
loop_
_entity_poly.entity_id
_entity_poly.type
_entity_poly.pdbx_seq_one_letter_code
_entity_poly.pdbx_strand_id
1 'polypeptide(L)'
;MGDIDYDESTNSMYIVNLFDRSLYAIDNINPSVPPSSTDVEGPWLINDGITCSNGELRPFGIRLYEGFLYATGTCTGENAGSTKDDLALHIFRMDIENRAAGFTQVLSTALNYNRVTFAGPLEWRTWLYCDTYLAARYERPCVHPHASNIDFDKDGSMIIAIMDRNGNKGGPRNYPPVDDPSLGIVEDRDEGAMGDLVRACYVGGAFYFEGEPECPNDNPNPGSNYNVTENGPVGPNGGEYYVGDYGPDNPNQWGETAMGAAIYARDDEEVISIAMDPKSFFAGGLIWLDRETGQKLIGRNLYRNDPNEAGTLATFGKANGLGDLELFCQGHGIQVGNRVWADDNKDGIQDPGEPGLFDVKVKLWKDGVELTSTQTDANGNYYFSGLEPFSDYRLSVWQGQGSLSGYGATGANNGGNDAIDSDGVVSSGVADIYFTTGADNHNDHNFDFGFKLF
;
A
#
# COMPACT_ATOMS: atom_id res chain seq x y z
N MET A 1 0.92 0.35 -18.51
CA MET A 1 0.49 -0.67 -17.54
C MET A 1 -0.55 -0.03 -16.65
N GLY A 2 -1.53 -0.81 -16.18
CA GLY A 2 -2.48 -0.36 -15.17
C GLY A 2 -1.85 -0.59 -13.82
N ASP A 3 -2.55 -1.36 -12.99
CA ASP A 3 -2.14 -1.71 -11.63
C ASP A 3 -1.37 -3.04 -11.56
N ILE A 4 -0.78 -3.30 -10.39
CA ILE A 4 0.07 -4.44 -10.07
C ILE A 4 -0.21 -4.95 -8.66
N ASP A 5 -0.20 -6.27 -8.47
CA ASP A 5 -0.32 -6.86 -7.12
C ASP A 5 0.51 -8.14 -7.03
N TYR A 6 0.92 -8.51 -5.82
CA TYR A 6 1.83 -9.63 -5.56
C TYR A 6 1.21 -10.63 -4.58
N ASP A 7 1.20 -11.90 -5.00
CA ASP A 7 0.80 -13.03 -4.16
C ASP A 7 2.05 -13.70 -3.58
N GLU A 8 2.29 -13.48 -2.28
CA GLU A 8 3.36 -14.14 -1.54
C GLU A 8 3.22 -15.66 -1.49
N SER A 9 1.98 -16.18 -1.50
CA SER A 9 1.72 -17.60 -1.33
C SER A 9 2.10 -18.41 -2.57
N THR A 10 1.91 -17.84 -3.76
CA THR A 10 2.29 -18.45 -5.04
C THR A 10 3.59 -17.90 -5.61
N ASN A 11 4.16 -16.86 -5.00
CA ASN A 11 5.30 -16.09 -5.52
C ASN A 11 5.04 -15.57 -6.95
N SER A 12 3.88 -14.93 -7.13
CA SER A 12 3.38 -14.47 -8.43
C SER A 12 3.04 -12.99 -8.39
N MET A 13 3.44 -12.22 -9.40
CA MET A 13 3.03 -10.83 -9.59
C MET A 13 2.05 -10.74 -10.74
N TYR A 14 0.93 -10.06 -10.52
CA TYR A 14 -0.11 -9.86 -11.50
C TYR A 14 -0.10 -8.43 -11.99
N ILE A 15 -0.28 -8.23 -13.29
CA ILE A 15 -0.16 -6.91 -13.91
C ILE A 15 -1.27 -6.72 -14.94
N VAL A 16 -1.89 -5.53 -14.94
CA VAL A 16 -2.80 -5.13 -16.01
C VAL A 16 -2.04 -4.53 -17.19
N ASN A 17 -2.20 -5.14 -18.36
CA ASN A 17 -1.75 -4.55 -19.62
C ASN A 17 -2.87 -3.73 -20.26
N LEU A 18 -2.70 -2.41 -20.30
CA LEU A 18 -3.71 -1.49 -20.85
C LEU A 18 -3.85 -1.56 -22.38
N PHE A 19 -2.86 -2.11 -23.09
CA PHE A 19 -2.89 -2.18 -24.55
C PHE A 19 -3.89 -3.23 -25.05
N ASP A 20 -3.78 -4.45 -24.51
CA ASP A 20 -4.67 -5.58 -24.83
C ASP A 20 -5.76 -5.83 -23.77
N ARG A 21 -5.78 -5.00 -22.71
CA ARG A 21 -6.81 -4.98 -21.66
C ARG A 21 -6.91 -6.30 -20.90
N SER A 22 -5.77 -6.95 -20.75
CA SER A 22 -5.66 -8.27 -20.14
C SER A 22 -4.77 -8.24 -18.90
N LEU A 23 -5.00 -9.19 -18.00
CA LEU A 23 -4.10 -9.51 -16.92
C LEU A 23 -3.01 -10.46 -17.43
N TYR A 24 -1.80 -10.28 -16.91
CA TYR A 24 -0.69 -11.22 -17.02
C TYR A 24 -0.18 -11.55 -15.62
N ALA A 25 0.34 -12.76 -15.44
CA ALA A 25 1.04 -13.18 -14.23
C ALA A 25 2.51 -13.42 -14.56
N ILE A 26 3.40 -13.01 -13.66
CA ILE A 26 4.82 -13.32 -13.69
C ILE A 26 5.07 -14.19 -12.46
N ASP A 27 5.29 -15.49 -12.69
CA ASP A 27 5.49 -16.47 -11.64
C ASP A 27 6.99 -16.64 -11.31
N ASN A 28 7.28 -17.28 -10.17
CA ASN A 28 8.64 -17.61 -9.73
C ASN A 28 9.57 -16.40 -9.61
N ILE A 29 9.05 -15.29 -9.09
CA ILE A 29 9.82 -14.05 -8.99
C ILE A 29 11.05 -14.26 -8.12
N ASN A 30 12.19 -13.84 -8.68
CA ASN A 30 13.49 -13.85 -8.02
C ASN A 30 14.18 -12.50 -8.25
N PRO A 31 14.38 -11.68 -7.21
CA PRO A 31 15.02 -10.36 -7.36
C PRO A 31 16.42 -10.40 -7.98
N SER A 32 17.12 -11.54 -7.91
CA SER A 32 18.46 -11.73 -8.47
C SER A 32 18.46 -12.28 -9.90
N VAL A 33 17.33 -12.76 -10.41
CA VAL A 33 17.22 -13.38 -11.73
C VAL A 33 16.03 -12.77 -12.48
N PRO A 34 16.26 -11.94 -13.50
CA PRO A 34 15.16 -11.36 -14.28
C PRO A 34 14.23 -12.43 -14.87
N PRO A 35 12.91 -12.23 -14.84
CA PRO A 35 11.95 -13.17 -15.41
C PRO A 35 12.11 -13.25 -16.94
N SER A 36 11.76 -14.41 -17.49
CA SER A 36 11.78 -14.73 -18.90
C SER A 36 10.35 -14.98 -19.42
N SER A 37 10.18 -15.17 -20.73
CA SER A 37 8.87 -15.42 -21.31
C SER A 37 8.22 -16.74 -20.86
N THR A 38 8.98 -17.68 -20.28
CA THR A 38 8.42 -18.92 -19.72
C THR A 38 7.83 -18.72 -18.33
N ASP A 39 8.16 -17.61 -17.68
CA ASP A 39 7.66 -17.25 -16.35
C ASP A 39 6.37 -16.42 -16.45
N VAL A 40 5.93 -16.10 -17.67
CA VAL A 40 4.75 -15.27 -17.94
C VAL A 40 3.57 -16.14 -18.33
N GLU A 41 2.47 -16.01 -17.61
CA GLU A 41 1.18 -16.61 -17.93
C GLU A 41 0.14 -15.56 -18.34
N GLY A 42 -0.91 -16.01 -19.04
CA GLY A 42 -1.94 -15.18 -19.65
C GLY A 42 -1.87 -15.16 -21.19
N PRO A 43 -2.56 -14.23 -21.87
CA PRO A 43 -3.41 -13.16 -21.31
C PRO A 43 -4.75 -13.68 -20.78
N TRP A 44 -5.22 -13.11 -19.67
CA TRP A 44 -6.62 -13.23 -19.25
C TRP A 44 -7.34 -11.92 -19.51
N LEU A 45 -8.26 -11.93 -20.48
CA LEU A 45 -9.01 -10.75 -20.84
C LEU A 45 -9.91 -10.33 -19.68
N ILE A 46 -9.78 -9.07 -19.23
CA ILE A 46 -10.61 -8.49 -18.15
C ILE A 46 -11.89 -7.96 -18.80
N ASN A 47 -12.73 -8.89 -19.24
CA ASN A 47 -13.97 -8.62 -19.94
C ASN A 47 -14.85 -9.87 -19.89
N ASP A 48 -15.84 -9.89 -19.00
CA ASP A 48 -16.84 -10.97 -18.89
C ASP A 48 -17.92 -10.88 -20.00
N GLY A 49 -17.48 -10.71 -21.26
CA GLY A 49 -18.34 -10.47 -22.41
C GLY A 49 -19.08 -9.13 -22.41
N ILE A 50 -18.72 -8.21 -21.50
CA ILE A 50 -19.26 -6.86 -21.40
C ILE A 50 -18.89 -6.03 -22.64
N THR A 51 -19.89 -5.31 -23.14
CA THR A 51 -19.73 -4.34 -24.23
C THR A 51 -20.22 -2.99 -23.79
N CYS A 52 -19.36 -1.98 -23.90
CA CYS A 52 -19.70 -0.60 -23.53
C CYS A 52 -20.45 0.08 -24.67
N SER A 53 -21.50 0.83 -24.34
CA SER A 53 -22.17 1.70 -25.32
C SER A 53 -21.28 2.90 -25.62
N ASN A 54 -21.17 3.28 -26.89
CA ASN A 54 -20.40 4.44 -27.36
C ASN A 54 -18.99 4.57 -26.76
N GLY A 55 -18.31 3.46 -26.45
CA GLY A 55 -16.98 3.49 -25.87
C GLY A 55 -16.40 2.10 -25.70
N GLU A 56 -15.35 2.02 -24.90
CA GLU A 56 -14.60 0.78 -24.68
C GLU A 56 -14.48 0.52 -23.18
N LEU A 57 -14.39 -0.76 -22.80
CA LEU A 57 -14.07 -1.15 -21.43
C LEU A 57 -12.57 -0.97 -21.20
N ARG A 58 -12.19 -0.18 -20.21
CA ARG A 58 -10.79 0.07 -19.81
C ARG A 58 -10.55 -0.50 -18.41
N PRO A 59 -9.88 -1.66 -18.29
CA PRO A 59 -9.46 -2.17 -17.00
C PRO A 59 -8.24 -1.42 -16.47
N PHE A 60 -8.10 -1.33 -15.14
CA PHE A 60 -6.95 -0.66 -14.53
C PHE A 60 -6.52 -1.26 -13.19
N GLY A 61 -7.32 -1.09 -12.14
CA GLY A 61 -7.01 -1.48 -10.76
C GLY A 61 -7.16 -2.98 -10.53
N ILE A 62 -6.30 -3.57 -9.70
CA ILE A 62 -6.40 -4.96 -9.27
C ILE A 62 -6.15 -5.12 -7.78
N ARG A 63 -6.71 -6.18 -7.19
CA ARG A 63 -6.39 -6.57 -5.81
C ARG A 63 -6.57 -8.06 -5.60
N LEU A 64 -5.58 -8.70 -4.99
CA LEU A 64 -5.66 -10.03 -4.43
C LEU A 64 -6.37 -9.97 -3.08
N TYR A 65 -7.44 -10.74 -2.94
CA TYR A 65 -8.20 -10.82 -1.71
C TYR A 65 -8.86 -12.20 -1.58
N GLU A 66 -8.58 -12.89 -0.47
CA GLU A 66 -9.15 -14.19 -0.11
C GLU A 66 -9.11 -15.24 -1.24
N GLY A 67 -7.97 -15.39 -1.93
CA GLY A 67 -7.81 -16.39 -3.00
C GLY A 67 -8.50 -15.99 -4.32
N PHE A 68 -8.86 -14.73 -4.47
CA PHE A 68 -9.37 -14.19 -5.72
C PHE A 68 -8.59 -12.96 -6.13
N LEU A 69 -8.44 -12.77 -7.43
CA LEU A 69 -7.97 -11.52 -7.99
C LEU A 69 -9.17 -10.72 -8.51
N TYR A 70 -9.38 -9.55 -7.92
CA TYR A 70 -10.38 -8.58 -8.33
C TYR A 70 -9.78 -7.57 -9.29
N ALA A 71 -10.57 -7.11 -10.26
CA ALA A 71 -10.14 -6.11 -11.23
C ALA A 71 -11.25 -5.10 -11.48
N THR A 72 -10.88 -3.83 -11.65
CA THR A 72 -11.80 -2.76 -12.02
C THR A 72 -11.85 -2.59 -13.54
N GLY A 73 -12.98 -2.11 -14.06
CA GLY A 73 -13.14 -1.72 -15.46
C GLY A 73 -14.09 -0.54 -15.62
N THR A 74 -13.75 0.40 -16.49
CA THR A 74 -14.55 1.61 -16.76
C THR A 74 -15.01 1.65 -18.22
N CYS A 75 -16.32 1.79 -18.46
CA CYS A 75 -16.86 2.16 -19.77
C CYS A 75 -16.70 3.66 -19.99
N THR A 76 -16.08 4.05 -21.11
CA THR A 76 -15.53 5.40 -21.27
C THR A 76 -16.39 6.41 -22.01
N GLY A 77 -17.39 5.96 -22.76
CA GLY A 77 -18.14 6.84 -23.67
C GLY A 77 -17.24 7.57 -24.69
N GLU A 78 -16.12 6.99 -25.11
CA GLU A 78 -15.12 7.69 -25.94
C GLU A 78 -15.51 7.90 -27.42
N ASN A 79 -16.67 7.42 -27.86
CA ASN A 79 -17.14 7.54 -29.24
C ASN A 79 -18.10 8.73 -29.44
N ALA A 80 -18.19 9.21 -30.68
CA ALA A 80 -19.04 10.33 -31.05
C ALA A 80 -20.52 10.07 -30.76
N GLY A 81 -21.19 11.05 -30.14
CA GLY A 81 -22.60 10.94 -29.73
C GLY A 81 -22.81 10.37 -28.32
N SER A 82 -21.73 10.11 -27.58
CA SER A 82 -21.83 9.65 -26.19
C SER A 82 -22.46 10.67 -25.26
N THR A 83 -23.07 10.15 -24.21
CA THR A 83 -23.65 10.88 -23.08
C THR A 83 -23.12 10.30 -21.78
N LYS A 84 -23.36 10.97 -20.64
CA LYS A 84 -22.92 10.45 -19.34
C LYS A 84 -23.52 9.07 -19.00
N ASP A 85 -24.64 8.71 -19.61
CA ASP A 85 -25.28 7.39 -19.42
C ASP A 85 -24.50 6.25 -20.07
N ASP A 86 -23.51 6.55 -20.93
CA ASP A 86 -22.58 5.57 -21.49
C ASP A 86 -21.41 5.23 -20.54
N LEU A 87 -21.33 5.90 -19.38
CA LEU A 87 -20.29 5.68 -18.37
C LEU A 87 -20.75 4.64 -17.34
N ALA A 88 -19.90 3.66 -17.07
CA ALA A 88 -20.16 2.62 -16.09
C ALA A 88 -18.88 2.11 -15.44
N LEU A 89 -19.01 1.67 -14.20
CA LEU A 89 -18.00 0.95 -13.43
C LEU A 89 -18.40 -0.53 -13.38
N HIS A 90 -17.42 -1.40 -13.60
CA HIS A 90 -17.54 -2.85 -13.49
C HIS A 90 -16.43 -3.38 -12.59
N ILE A 91 -16.77 -4.33 -11.73
CA ILE A 91 -15.80 -5.11 -10.94
C ILE A 91 -15.87 -6.56 -11.39
N PHE A 92 -14.70 -7.13 -11.66
CA PHE A 92 -14.52 -8.51 -12.07
C PHE A 92 -13.75 -9.28 -11.01
N ARG A 93 -13.93 -10.60 -11.00
CA ARG A 93 -13.22 -11.53 -10.11
C ARG A 93 -12.75 -12.75 -10.89
N MET A 94 -11.51 -13.17 -10.64
CA MET A 94 -10.93 -14.43 -11.11
C MET A 94 -10.44 -15.25 -9.91
N ASP A 95 -10.66 -16.56 -9.96
CA ASP A 95 -10.10 -17.52 -9.00
C ASP A 95 -8.63 -17.79 -9.35
N ILE A 96 -7.71 -17.55 -8.42
CA ILE A 96 -6.27 -17.70 -8.68
C ILE A 96 -5.82 -19.18 -8.67
N GLU A 97 -6.57 -20.07 -8.02
CA GLU A 97 -6.31 -21.52 -8.08
C GLU A 97 -6.84 -22.13 -9.39
N ASN A 98 -7.78 -21.44 -10.05
CA ASN A 98 -8.35 -21.84 -11.32
C ASN A 98 -8.34 -20.71 -12.36
N ARG A 99 -7.14 -20.16 -12.63
CA ARG A 99 -6.93 -19.05 -13.59
C ARG A 99 -7.54 -19.33 -14.98
N ALA A 100 -7.64 -20.59 -15.39
CA ALA A 100 -8.22 -21.00 -16.68
C ALA A 100 -9.71 -20.64 -16.83
N ALA A 101 -10.44 -20.43 -15.72
CA ALA A 101 -11.83 -19.98 -15.75
C ALA A 101 -11.97 -18.49 -16.16
N GLY A 102 -10.91 -17.69 -16.00
CA GLY A 102 -10.90 -16.28 -16.32
C GLY A 102 -11.77 -15.43 -15.38
N PHE A 103 -12.08 -14.21 -15.83
CA PHE A 103 -12.83 -13.23 -15.06
C PHE A 103 -14.35 -13.39 -15.20
N THR A 104 -15.05 -13.15 -14.11
CA THR A 104 -16.52 -13.02 -14.05
C THR A 104 -16.89 -11.69 -13.42
N GLN A 105 -17.94 -11.01 -13.91
CA GLN A 105 -18.41 -9.77 -13.31
C GLN A 105 -19.13 -10.05 -11.99
N VAL A 106 -18.76 -9.33 -10.94
CA VAL A 106 -19.36 -9.46 -9.60
C VAL A 106 -20.17 -8.24 -9.17
N LEU A 107 -19.91 -7.07 -9.77
CA LEU A 107 -20.57 -5.82 -9.41
C LEU A 107 -20.51 -4.81 -10.57
N SER A 108 -21.52 -3.96 -10.72
CA SER A 108 -21.49 -2.85 -11.69
C SER A 108 -22.45 -1.72 -11.33
N THR A 109 -22.10 -0.49 -11.66
CA THR A 109 -22.98 0.68 -11.51
C THR A 109 -22.76 1.71 -12.62
N ALA A 110 -23.76 2.55 -12.87
CA ALA A 110 -23.63 3.69 -13.77
C ALA A 110 -22.82 4.81 -13.11
N LEU A 111 -21.97 5.48 -13.90
CA LEU A 111 -21.18 6.64 -13.45
C LEU A 111 -21.81 7.95 -13.95
N ASN A 112 -23.13 8.06 -13.89
CA ASN A 112 -23.91 9.21 -14.35
C ASN A 112 -24.52 10.05 -13.20
N TYR A 113 -24.11 9.77 -11.97
CA TYR A 113 -24.52 10.45 -10.74
C TYR A 113 -23.86 11.84 -10.60
N ASN A 114 -24.41 12.65 -9.68
CA ASN A 114 -23.87 13.98 -9.37
C ASN A 114 -22.74 13.89 -8.34
N ARG A 115 -21.81 14.85 -8.39
CA ARG A 115 -20.63 14.97 -7.54
C ARG A 115 -20.51 16.36 -6.93
N VAL A 116 -19.80 16.52 -5.81
CA VAL A 116 -19.76 17.79 -5.05
C VAL A 116 -18.47 18.58 -5.24
N THR A 117 -18.61 19.86 -5.62
CA THR A 117 -17.46 20.77 -5.79
C THR A 117 -17.77 22.24 -5.49
N PHE A 118 -16.71 23.05 -5.47
CA PHE A 118 -16.68 24.51 -5.31
C PHE A 118 -17.60 25.32 -6.23
N ALA A 119 -17.93 24.78 -7.42
CA ALA A 119 -18.58 25.54 -8.50
C ALA A 119 -20.00 25.06 -8.85
N GLY A 120 -20.58 24.16 -8.03
CA GLY A 120 -21.89 23.54 -8.27
C GLY A 120 -21.79 22.03 -8.50
N PRO A 121 -22.90 21.36 -8.86
CA PRO A 121 -22.89 19.93 -9.17
C PRO A 121 -21.96 19.68 -10.36
N LEU A 122 -20.95 18.84 -10.13
CA LEU A 122 -20.09 18.31 -11.17
C LEU A 122 -20.56 16.90 -11.52
N GLU A 123 -20.36 16.51 -12.77
CA GLU A 123 -20.77 15.20 -13.27
C GLU A 123 -19.55 14.62 -13.98
N TRP A 124 -19.41 13.29 -13.89
CA TRP A 124 -18.50 12.58 -14.75
C TRP A 124 -18.77 12.90 -16.23
N ARG A 125 -17.69 13.07 -16.99
CA ARG A 125 -17.71 13.34 -18.43
C ARG A 125 -17.19 12.14 -19.20
N THR A 126 -17.75 11.95 -20.39
CA THR A 126 -17.25 10.95 -21.33
C THR A 126 -15.86 11.32 -21.81
N TRP A 127 -15.04 10.31 -22.12
CA TRP A 127 -13.63 10.50 -22.47
C TRP A 127 -13.40 11.25 -23.79
N LEU A 128 -14.46 11.48 -24.57
CA LEU A 128 -14.44 12.28 -25.79
C LEU A 128 -14.50 13.79 -25.52
N TYR A 129 -15.15 14.22 -24.43
CA TYR A 129 -15.68 15.57 -24.30
C TYR A 129 -14.61 16.68 -24.22
N CYS A 130 -13.39 16.37 -23.76
CA CYS A 130 -12.38 17.38 -23.42
C CYS A 130 -11.07 17.34 -24.22
N ASP A 131 -10.93 16.49 -25.23
CA ASP A 131 -9.69 16.45 -26.03
C ASP A 131 -9.45 17.74 -26.85
N THR A 132 -10.49 18.54 -27.11
CA THR A 132 -10.38 19.83 -27.81
C THR A 132 -10.09 21.03 -26.89
N TYR A 133 -10.26 20.88 -25.57
CA TYR A 133 -10.10 22.00 -24.61
C TYR A 133 -8.65 22.21 -24.16
N LEU A 134 -7.78 21.21 -24.33
CA LEU A 134 -6.35 21.24 -23.97
C LEU A 134 -5.53 22.25 -24.82
N ALA A 135 -6.15 22.87 -25.82
CA ALA A 135 -5.56 23.94 -26.63
C ALA A 135 -5.96 25.37 -26.17
N ALA A 136 -6.97 25.51 -25.31
CA ALA A 136 -7.52 26.80 -24.88
C ALA A 136 -7.40 26.94 -23.36
N ARG A 137 -6.44 27.76 -22.92
CA ARG A 137 -6.01 28.01 -21.52
C ARG A 137 -7.12 28.49 -20.55
N TYR A 138 -8.22 27.76 -20.30
CA TYR A 138 -9.27 28.16 -19.32
C TYR A 138 -10.12 27.00 -18.70
N GLU A 139 -9.97 26.84 -17.38
CA GLU A 139 -10.94 26.91 -16.25
C GLU A 139 -12.14 25.95 -16.05
N ARG A 140 -12.32 24.83 -16.76
CA ARG A 140 -13.34 23.84 -16.34
C ARG A 140 -12.77 22.45 -16.07
N PRO A 141 -12.98 21.88 -14.86
CA PRO A 141 -12.51 20.53 -14.55
C PRO A 141 -13.23 19.53 -15.47
N CYS A 142 -12.42 18.82 -16.26
CA CYS A 142 -12.84 17.80 -17.19
C CYS A 142 -12.69 16.43 -16.52
N VAL A 143 -13.64 16.10 -15.66
CA VAL A 143 -13.57 14.88 -14.84
C VAL A 143 -13.92 13.64 -15.64
N HIS A 144 -12.91 12.86 -16.01
CA HIS A 144 -13.08 11.60 -16.72
C HIS A 144 -12.92 10.45 -15.74
N PRO A 145 -13.97 9.67 -15.43
CA PRO A 145 -13.84 8.61 -14.45
C PRO A 145 -12.89 7.53 -14.96
N HIS A 146 -12.11 6.99 -14.05
CA HIS A 146 -11.34 5.79 -14.25
C HIS A 146 -11.18 5.09 -12.90
N ALA A 147 -11.85 3.96 -12.70
CA ALA A 147 -11.68 3.18 -11.48
C ALA A 147 -10.27 2.59 -11.46
N SER A 148 -9.40 3.19 -10.67
CA SER A 148 -7.95 2.99 -10.73
C SER A 148 -7.42 2.03 -9.69
N ASN A 149 -8.19 1.74 -8.65
CA ASN A 149 -7.76 0.84 -7.58
C ASN A 149 -8.98 0.31 -6.82
N ILE A 150 -8.80 -0.84 -6.19
CA ILE A 150 -9.79 -1.50 -5.33
C ILE A 150 -9.06 -2.08 -4.12
N ASP A 151 -9.64 -1.99 -2.94
CA ASP A 151 -9.18 -2.71 -1.76
C ASP A 151 -10.37 -3.19 -0.91
N PHE A 152 -10.08 -3.93 0.16
CA PHE A 152 -11.10 -4.59 0.97
C PHE A 152 -10.98 -4.24 2.45
N ASP A 153 -12.12 -3.92 3.03
CA ASP A 153 -12.32 -3.73 4.46
C ASP A 153 -12.32 -5.10 5.20
N LYS A 154 -12.11 -5.11 6.52
CA LYS A 154 -12.15 -6.31 7.38
C LYS A 154 -13.47 -7.08 7.35
N ASP A 155 -14.57 -6.43 6.94
CA ASP A 155 -15.89 -7.07 6.79
C ASP A 155 -16.13 -7.61 5.37
N GLY A 156 -15.13 -7.52 4.48
CA GLY A 156 -15.20 -7.95 3.09
C GLY A 156 -15.80 -6.91 2.14
N SER A 157 -16.23 -5.74 2.64
CA SER A 157 -16.70 -4.66 1.77
C SER A 157 -15.58 -4.09 0.91
N MET A 158 -15.90 -3.70 -0.32
CA MET A 158 -14.95 -3.08 -1.23
C MET A 158 -14.83 -1.59 -0.98
N ILE A 159 -13.61 -1.10 -1.12
CA ILE A 159 -13.22 0.30 -1.22
C ILE A 159 -12.75 0.51 -2.66
N ILE A 160 -13.40 1.40 -3.40
CA ILE A 160 -13.12 1.57 -4.83
C ILE A 160 -12.70 3.01 -5.07
N ALA A 161 -11.45 3.21 -5.49
CA ALA A 161 -10.94 4.52 -5.85
C ALA A 161 -11.16 4.79 -7.34
N ILE A 162 -11.80 5.92 -7.64
CA ILE A 162 -12.06 6.39 -9.00
C ILE A 162 -11.23 7.64 -9.21
N MET A 163 -10.14 7.55 -9.98
CA MET A 163 -9.39 8.75 -10.35
C MET A 163 -10.09 9.53 -11.46
N ASP A 164 -9.82 10.83 -11.51
CA ASP A 164 -9.99 11.61 -12.72
C ASP A 164 -8.79 11.40 -13.65
N ARG A 165 -9.00 10.77 -14.81
CA ARG A 165 -7.95 10.56 -15.82
C ARG A 165 -7.32 11.88 -16.29
N ASN A 166 -7.98 13.02 -16.19
CA ASN A 166 -7.40 14.31 -16.57
C ASN A 166 -6.13 14.64 -15.76
N GLY A 167 -6.04 14.19 -14.50
CA GLY A 167 -4.83 14.35 -13.70
C GLY A 167 -3.60 13.60 -14.25
N ASN A 168 -3.79 12.62 -15.15
CA ASN A 168 -2.71 11.94 -15.87
C ASN A 168 -2.33 12.64 -17.20
N LYS A 169 -3.20 13.51 -17.71
CA LYS A 169 -3.02 14.20 -19.00
C LYS A 169 -2.44 15.61 -18.84
N GLY A 170 -2.62 16.21 -17.66
CA GLY A 170 -2.28 17.59 -17.37
C GLY A 170 -1.82 17.80 -15.94
N GLY A 171 -1.69 19.06 -15.55
CA GLY A 171 -1.19 19.45 -14.23
C GLY A 171 -0.54 20.83 -14.22
N PRO A 172 -0.35 21.41 -13.02
CA PRO A 172 0.14 22.76 -12.89
C PRO A 172 1.57 22.91 -13.46
N ARG A 173 1.75 23.95 -14.28
CA ARG A 173 3.01 24.27 -14.97
C ARG A 173 3.56 23.11 -15.83
N ASN A 174 2.67 22.34 -16.46
CA ASN A 174 3.05 21.24 -17.33
C ASN A 174 3.08 21.65 -18.82
N TYR A 175 3.69 20.82 -19.66
CA TYR A 175 3.56 20.96 -21.11
C TYR A 175 2.15 20.59 -21.54
N PRO A 176 1.58 21.29 -22.53
CA PRO A 176 0.31 20.88 -23.08
C PRO A 176 0.47 19.49 -23.72
N PRO A 177 -0.55 18.64 -23.71
CA PRO A 177 -0.50 17.30 -24.29
C PRO A 177 -0.51 17.29 -25.83
N VAL A 178 -0.14 18.41 -26.45
CA VAL A 178 0.05 18.57 -27.90
C VAL A 178 1.53 18.83 -28.16
N ASP A 179 2.09 18.13 -29.15
CA ASP A 179 3.48 18.29 -29.61
C ASP A 179 3.62 19.58 -30.43
N ASP A 180 3.42 20.72 -29.78
CA ASP A 180 3.63 22.05 -30.33
C ASP A 180 4.65 22.83 -29.47
N PRO A 181 5.93 22.87 -29.88
CA PRO A 181 6.98 23.55 -29.14
C PRO A 181 6.79 25.06 -29.06
N SER A 182 5.85 25.66 -29.80
CA SER A 182 5.51 27.09 -29.71
C SER A 182 4.64 27.44 -28.50
N LEU A 183 3.95 26.46 -27.90
CA LEU A 183 3.03 26.70 -26.79
C LEU A 183 3.73 26.92 -25.43
N GLY A 184 5.00 26.51 -25.31
CA GLY A 184 5.80 26.62 -24.08
C GLY A 184 5.25 25.80 -22.91
N ILE A 185 5.77 26.02 -21.70
CA ILE A 185 5.13 25.53 -20.48
C ILE A 185 3.80 26.25 -20.35
N VAL A 186 2.70 25.49 -20.28
CA VAL A 186 1.40 26.06 -19.96
C VAL A 186 1.35 26.18 -18.44
N GLU A 187 1.34 27.42 -17.94
CA GLU A 187 0.91 27.70 -16.58
C GLU A 187 -0.59 27.45 -16.51
N ASP A 188 -1.02 26.19 -16.57
CA ASP A 188 -2.39 25.88 -16.22
C ASP A 188 -2.46 25.97 -14.69
N ARG A 189 -3.15 27.00 -14.22
CA ARG A 189 -3.22 27.32 -12.79
C ARG A 189 -4.38 26.59 -12.12
N ASP A 190 -5.34 26.09 -12.91
CA ASP A 190 -6.68 25.72 -12.42
C ASP A 190 -7.24 24.43 -13.04
N GLU A 191 -6.43 23.60 -13.72
CA GLU A 191 -6.79 22.21 -14.03
C GLU A 191 -7.04 21.42 -12.72
N GLY A 192 -8.30 21.42 -12.28
CA GLY A 192 -8.78 20.56 -11.21
C GLY A 192 -8.95 19.13 -11.74
N ALA A 193 -8.20 18.20 -11.17
CA ALA A 193 -8.50 16.77 -11.24
C ALA A 193 -9.26 16.40 -9.96
N MET A 194 -10.40 15.73 -10.10
CA MET A 194 -11.27 15.37 -8.97
C MET A 194 -11.73 13.91 -9.14
N GLY A 195 -11.17 13.03 -8.32
CA GLY A 195 -11.58 11.63 -8.24
C GLY A 195 -12.75 11.44 -7.27
N ASP A 196 -12.97 10.21 -6.83
CA ASP A 196 -14.05 9.83 -5.92
C ASP A 196 -13.65 8.53 -5.20
N LEU A 197 -14.22 8.28 -4.02
CA LEU A 197 -14.03 7.07 -3.26
C LEU A 197 -15.40 6.46 -2.93
N VAL A 198 -15.64 5.26 -3.43
CA VAL A 198 -16.94 4.59 -3.35
C VAL A 198 -16.85 3.33 -2.51
N ARG A 199 -17.88 3.03 -1.71
CA ARG A 199 -17.99 1.76 -0.99
C ARG A 199 -18.96 0.80 -1.68
N ALA A 200 -18.64 -0.50 -1.64
CA ALA A 200 -19.62 -1.56 -1.88
C ALA A 200 -19.64 -2.57 -0.73
N CYS A 201 -20.75 -2.65 -0.01
CA CYS A 201 -20.87 -3.50 1.17
C CYS A 201 -21.04 -4.97 0.79
N TYR A 202 -20.37 -5.85 1.51
CA TYR A 202 -20.53 -7.30 1.35
C TYR A 202 -21.60 -7.84 2.32
N VAL A 203 -22.74 -8.25 1.78
CA VAL A 203 -23.88 -8.74 2.57
C VAL A 203 -24.40 -10.05 2.00
N GLY A 204 -24.40 -11.10 2.82
CA GLY A 204 -25.03 -12.38 2.46
C GLY A 204 -24.43 -13.07 1.22
N GLY A 205 -23.16 -12.84 0.92
CA GLY A 205 -22.48 -13.45 -0.23
C GLY A 205 -22.45 -12.60 -1.51
N ALA A 206 -22.98 -11.38 -1.47
CA ALA A 206 -23.04 -10.47 -2.61
C ALA A 206 -22.59 -9.05 -2.23
N PHE A 207 -22.22 -8.27 -3.24
CA PHE A 207 -21.80 -6.88 -3.10
C PHE A 207 -22.92 -5.93 -3.53
N TYR A 208 -23.06 -4.82 -2.82
CA TYR A 208 -24.06 -3.78 -3.09
C TYR A 208 -23.40 -2.42 -2.96
N PHE A 209 -23.61 -1.52 -3.93
CA PHE A 209 -23.03 -0.17 -3.83
C PHE A 209 -23.70 0.63 -2.73
N GLU A 210 -22.94 1.56 -2.15
CA GLU A 210 -23.48 2.57 -1.24
C GLU A 210 -24.78 3.20 -1.77
N GLY A 211 -25.71 3.48 -0.86
CA GLY A 211 -27.05 3.97 -1.18
C GLY A 211 -28.08 2.88 -1.48
N GLU A 212 -27.66 1.63 -1.71
CA GLU A 212 -28.57 0.48 -1.75
C GLU A 212 -29.05 0.08 -0.34
N PRO A 213 -30.20 -0.59 -0.19
CA PRO A 213 -30.71 -1.01 1.14
C PRO A 213 -29.73 -1.86 1.96
N GLU A 214 -28.94 -2.70 1.28
CA GLU A 214 -27.91 -3.56 1.86
C GLU A 214 -26.60 -2.84 2.15
N CYS A 215 -26.39 -1.65 1.56
CA CYS A 215 -25.24 -0.79 1.82
C CYS A 215 -25.73 0.64 2.11
N PRO A 216 -26.42 0.83 3.25
CA PRO A 216 -27.03 2.11 3.56
C PRO A 216 -25.97 3.20 3.67
N ASN A 217 -26.38 4.43 3.35
CA ASN A 217 -25.56 5.60 3.61
C ASN A 217 -25.54 5.86 5.13
N ASP A 218 -24.60 5.24 5.84
CA ASP A 218 -24.40 5.41 7.28
C ASP A 218 -23.76 6.77 7.58
N ASN A 219 -24.50 7.84 7.30
CA ASN A 219 -24.16 9.17 7.77
C ASN A 219 -24.93 9.49 9.08
N PRO A 220 -24.33 9.26 10.26
CA PRO A 220 -24.93 9.66 11.54
C PRO A 220 -24.98 11.18 11.75
N ASN A 221 -24.36 11.98 10.87
CA ASN A 221 -24.35 13.44 10.92
C ASN A 221 -24.57 14.09 9.52
N PRO A 222 -25.81 14.15 9.03
CA PRO A 222 -26.16 15.00 7.87
C PRO A 222 -25.98 16.51 8.14
N GLY A 223 -25.46 16.88 9.32
CA GLY A 223 -25.47 18.19 9.93
C GLY A 223 -24.08 18.82 10.09
N SER A 224 -23.18 18.65 9.13
CA SER A 224 -22.28 19.75 8.77
C SER A 224 -21.77 19.53 7.35
N ASN A 225 -22.42 20.25 6.43
CA ASN A 225 -21.73 20.84 5.29
C ASN A 225 -21.44 19.93 4.07
N TYR A 226 -22.38 19.06 3.70
CA TYR A 226 -22.68 18.81 2.28
C TYR A 226 -24.07 19.41 2.04
N ASN A 227 -24.20 20.45 1.22
CA ASN A 227 -25.51 20.99 0.84
C ASN A 227 -26.22 20.03 -0.15
N VAL A 228 -26.56 18.82 0.29
CA VAL A 228 -27.31 17.80 -0.48
C VAL A 228 -28.62 18.38 -1.02
N THR A 229 -29.17 19.41 -0.35
CA THR A 229 -30.41 20.09 -0.76
C THR A 229 -30.27 20.97 -2.02
N GLU A 230 -29.07 21.44 -2.37
CA GLU A 230 -28.83 22.21 -3.62
C GLU A 230 -28.24 21.36 -4.75
N ASN A 231 -27.51 20.28 -4.42
CA ASN A 231 -26.77 19.47 -5.41
C ASN A 231 -27.42 18.11 -5.75
N GLY A 232 -28.47 17.69 -5.03
CA GLY A 232 -29.13 16.40 -5.23
C GLY A 232 -28.34 15.23 -4.63
N PRO A 233 -28.80 13.97 -4.85
CA PRO A 233 -28.06 12.77 -4.44
C PRO A 233 -26.68 12.73 -5.09
N VAL A 234 -25.65 12.50 -4.27
CA VAL A 234 -24.23 12.40 -4.65
C VAL A 234 -23.85 10.93 -4.63
N GLY A 235 -22.90 10.52 -5.47
CA GLY A 235 -22.42 9.13 -5.54
C GLY A 235 -23.42 8.13 -6.14
N PRO A 236 -23.01 6.86 -6.33
CA PRO A 236 -23.87 5.79 -6.82
C PRO A 236 -25.14 5.66 -5.98
N ASN A 237 -26.29 5.51 -6.65
CA ASN A 237 -27.60 5.39 -6.00
C ASN A 237 -27.97 6.54 -5.03
N GLY A 238 -27.21 7.65 -5.04
CA GLY A 238 -27.34 8.74 -4.07
C GLY A 238 -26.73 8.47 -2.70
N GLY A 239 -25.89 7.45 -2.58
CA GLY A 239 -25.04 7.18 -1.43
C GLY A 239 -23.70 7.89 -1.54
N GLU A 240 -23.12 8.26 -0.40
CA GLU A 240 -21.80 8.87 -0.29
C GLU A 240 -21.22 8.39 1.05
N TYR A 241 -20.53 7.26 1.07
CA TYR A 241 -20.00 6.70 2.31
C TYR A 241 -18.77 7.50 2.79
N TYR A 242 -17.84 7.79 1.88
CA TYR A 242 -16.57 8.48 2.20
C TYR A 242 -16.65 10.01 2.14
N VAL A 243 -17.59 10.57 2.89
CA VAL A 243 -17.85 12.02 3.03
C VAL A 243 -16.66 12.89 3.48
N GLY A 244 -15.58 12.25 3.95
CA GLY A 244 -14.35 12.90 4.41
C GLY A 244 -13.39 13.29 3.31
N ASP A 245 -13.64 12.94 2.05
CA ASP A 245 -12.73 13.19 0.94
C ASP A 245 -12.72 14.66 0.46
N TYR A 246 -12.82 15.61 1.38
CA TYR A 246 -12.78 17.04 1.09
C TYR A 246 -11.40 17.67 1.32
N GLY A 247 -11.20 18.88 0.79
CA GLY A 247 -9.98 19.66 0.89
C GLY A 247 -9.69 20.27 2.28
N PRO A 248 -8.82 21.29 2.37
CA PRO A 248 -8.29 21.79 3.63
C PRO A 248 -9.31 22.45 4.56
N ASP A 249 -10.28 23.18 3.99
CA ASP A 249 -11.07 24.17 4.74
C ASP A 249 -12.41 23.61 5.26
N ASN A 250 -13.22 23.00 4.39
CA ASN A 250 -14.58 22.51 4.74
C ASN A 250 -15.15 21.60 3.62
N PRO A 251 -15.90 20.53 3.94
CA PRO A 251 -16.64 19.73 2.96
C PRO A 251 -17.58 20.52 2.03
N ASN A 252 -18.11 21.67 2.48
CA ASN A 252 -19.07 22.48 1.70
C ASN A 252 -18.49 23.20 0.47
N GLN A 253 -17.16 23.24 0.32
CA GLN A 253 -16.51 24.05 -0.70
C GLN A 253 -15.60 23.25 -1.63
N TRP A 254 -15.13 22.07 -1.23
CA TRP A 254 -14.10 21.34 -1.97
C TRP A 254 -14.15 19.84 -1.66
N GLY A 255 -15.13 19.12 -2.21
CA GLY A 255 -15.24 17.65 -2.07
C GLY A 255 -14.47 16.90 -3.16
N GLU A 256 -14.56 15.56 -3.15
CA GLU A 256 -14.14 14.72 -4.28
C GLU A 256 -12.63 14.78 -4.53
N THR A 257 -11.87 14.85 -3.43
CA THR A 257 -10.42 15.04 -3.44
C THR A 257 -9.66 13.74 -3.40
N ALA A 258 -10.31 12.61 -3.08
CA ALA A 258 -9.71 11.28 -3.22
C ALA A 258 -9.32 11.05 -4.68
N MET A 259 -8.13 10.52 -4.92
CA MET A 259 -7.60 10.28 -6.26
C MET A 259 -6.77 9.00 -6.28
N GLY A 260 -6.73 8.31 -7.41
CA GLY A 260 -5.74 7.27 -7.68
C GLY A 260 -5.99 5.96 -6.92
N ALA A 261 -5.61 5.90 -5.64
CA ALA A 261 -5.59 4.68 -4.86
C ALA A 261 -6.07 4.88 -3.43
N ALA A 262 -6.64 3.81 -2.87
CA ALA A 262 -7.02 3.72 -1.47
C ALA A 262 -6.66 2.36 -0.90
N ILE A 263 -6.28 2.33 0.38
CA ILE A 263 -5.89 1.11 1.08
C ILE A 263 -6.46 1.10 2.50
N TYR A 264 -6.86 -0.07 2.98
CA TYR A 264 -7.35 -0.28 4.33
C TYR A 264 -6.21 -0.66 5.28
N ALA A 265 -5.92 0.22 6.23
CA ALA A 265 -4.98 -0.03 7.32
C ALA A 265 -5.65 -0.85 8.43
N ARG A 266 -5.53 -2.18 8.34
CA ARG A 266 -6.25 -3.13 9.20
C ARG A 266 -6.04 -2.93 10.70
N ASP A 267 -4.81 -2.65 11.12
CA ASP A 267 -4.48 -2.52 12.56
C ASP A 267 -4.95 -1.20 13.16
N ASP A 268 -4.98 -0.14 12.34
CA ASP A 268 -5.46 1.19 12.76
C ASP A 268 -6.97 1.34 12.56
N GLU A 269 -7.60 0.45 11.81
CA GLU A 269 -9.00 0.52 11.36
C GLU A 269 -9.34 1.81 10.59
N GLU A 270 -8.43 2.23 9.72
CA GLU A 270 -8.52 3.47 8.93
C GLU A 270 -8.45 3.18 7.43
N VAL A 271 -9.09 4.01 6.61
CA VAL A 271 -8.95 3.98 5.14
C VAL A 271 -8.02 5.12 4.73
N ILE A 272 -6.97 4.82 4.00
CA ILE A 272 -6.00 5.80 3.52
C ILE A 272 -6.21 5.98 2.03
N SER A 273 -6.39 7.21 1.57
CA SER A 273 -6.49 7.52 0.14
C SER A 273 -5.44 8.53 -0.26
N ILE A 274 -4.90 8.38 -1.46
CA ILE A 274 -4.24 9.49 -2.14
C ILE A 274 -5.28 10.58 -2.35
N ALA A 275 -4.88 11.83 -2.16
CA ALA A 275 -5.78 12.96 -2.29
C ALA A 275 -5.09 14.23 -2.77
N MET A 276 -5.88 15.02 -3.49
CA MET A 276 -5.62 16.42 -3.79
C MET A 276 -5.88 17.29 -2.56
N ASP A 277 -5.04 18.29 -2.36
CA ASP A 277 -5.19 19.29 -1.32
C ASP A 277 -5.52 18.70 0.07
N PRO A 278 -4.82 17.62 0.52
CA PRO A 278 -5.24 16.84 1.68
C PRO A 278 -5.20 17.66 2.97
N LYS A 279 -4.28 18.63 3.03
CA LYS A 279 -4.12 19.58 4.14
C LYS A 279 -3.93 21.02 3.69
N SER A 280 -3.48 21.27 2.47
CA SER A 280 -3.26 22.63 1.96
C SER A 280 -3.58 22.71 0.49
N PHE A 281 -4.03 23.87 0.01
CA PHE A 281 -4.22 24.09 -1.41
C PHE A 281 -2.92 23.94 -2.20
N PHE A 282 -3.07 23.52 -3.46
CA PHE A 282 -1.98 23.23 -4.39
C PHE A 282 -1.04 22.15 -3.85
N ALA A 283 -1.58 21.13 -3.20
CA ALA A 283 -0.80 20.03 -2.64
C ALA A 283 -1.31 18.69 -3.12
N GLY A 284 -0.44 17.68 -3.09
CA GLY A 284 -0.82 16.29 -3.21
C GLY A 284 -0.28 15.50 -2.04
N GLY A 285 -1.02 14.49 -1.61
CA GLY A 285 -0.60 13.63 -0.52
C GLY A 285 -1.70 12.66 -0.13
N LEU A 286 -1.92 12.49 1.16
CA LEU A 286 -2.76 11.43 1.71
C LEU A 286 -3.81 11.99 2.67
N ILE A 287 -5.00 11.40 2.65
CA ILE A 287 -6.03 11.55 3.68
C ILE A 287 -6.27 10.20 4.36
N TRP A 288 -6.58 10.25 5.64
CA TRP A 288 -7.05 9.12 6.43
C TRP A 288 -8.50 9.36 6.77
N LEU A 289 -9.30 8.34 6.58
CA LEU A 289 -10.74 8.33 6.74
C LEU A 289 -11.09 7.29 7.81
N ASP A 290 -12.00 7.67 8.68
CA ASP A 290 -12.61 6.79 9.65
C ASP A 290 -13.38 5.70 8.89
N ARG A 291 -13.05 4.44 9.17
CA ARG A 291 -13.64 3.29 8.48
C ARG A 291 -15.16 3.21 8.64
N GLU A 292 -15.69 3.53 9.82
CA GLU A 292 -17.11 3.37 10.12
C GLU A 292 -17.97 4.52 9.59
N THR A 293 -17.44 5.74 9.60
CA THR A 293 -18.21 6.95 9.29
C THR A 293 -17.80 7.61 7.97
N GLY A 294 -16.70 7.16 7.37
CA GLY A 294 -16.10 7.77 6.18
C GLY A 294 -15.57 9.19 6.37
N GLN A 295 -15.55 9.70 7.61
CA GLN A 295 -15.11 11.07 7.93
C GLN A 295 -13.59 11.21 7.89
N LYS A 296 -13.11 12.40 7.52
CA LYS A 296 -11.66 12.69 7.53
C LYS A 296 -11.13 12.77 8.95
N LEU A 297 -10.21 11.89 9.27
CA LEU A 297 -9.41 11.94 10.49
C LEU A 297 -8.26 12.91 10.33
N ILE A 298 -7.50 12.76 9.25
CA ILE A 298 -6.27 13.54 9.06
C ILE A 298 -5.85 13.67 7.60
N GLY A 299 -5.17 14.78 7.29
CA GLY A 299 -4.54 15.02 5.99
C GLY A 299 -3.04 15.29 6.12
N ARG A 300 -2.27 14.81 5.15
CA ARG A 300 -0.81 15.02 5.03
C ARG A 300 -0.44 15.39 3.61
N ASN A 301 0.28 16.51 3.46
CA ASN A 301 0.89 16.85 2.19
C ASN A 301 2.18 16.04 2.03
N LEU A 302 2.36 15.39 0.88
CA LEU A 302 3.67 14.85 0.47
C LEU A 302 4.45 15.89 -0.32
N TYR A 303 3.74 16.71 -1.10
CA TYR A 303 4.31 17.85 -1.80
C TYR A 303 3.35 19.03 -1.83
N ARG A 304 3.88 20.22 -2.08
CA ARG A 304 3.14 21.44 -2.36
C ARG A 304 3.73 22.11 -3.60
N ASN A 305 2.87 22.51 -4.52
CA ASN A 305 3.23 23.14 -5.78
C ASN A 305 2.34 24.36 -6.02
N ASP A 306 2.51 25.39 -5.18
CA ASP A 306 1.76 26.63 -5.32
C ASP A 306 2.23 27.39 -6.57
N PRO A 307 1.37 27.59 -7.59
CA PRO A 307 1.76 28.26 -8.82
C PRO A 307 2.08 29.75 -8.63
N ASN A 308 1.84 30.32 -7.44
CA ASN A 308 2.24 31.68 -7.10
C ASN A 308 3.60 31.76 -6.39
N GLU A 309 4.16 30.62 -5.98
CA GLU A 309 5.48 30.56 -5.37
C GLU A 309 6.58 30.40 -6.43
N ALA A 310 7.67 31.14 -6.26
CA ALA A 310 8.82 31.08 -7.16
C ALA A 310 9.59 29.77 -6.93
N GLY A 311 9.95 29.07 -8.02
CA GLY A 311 10.78 27.86 -7.95
C GLY A 311 10.02 26.54 -7.77
N THR A 312 8.69 26.53 -7.79
CA THR A 312 7.92 25.28 -7.76
C THR A 312 8.00 24.52 -9.10
N LEU A 313 8.16 23.19 -9.03
CA LEU A 313 8.37 22.29 -10.17
C LEU A 313 7.04 21.88 -10.83
N ALA A 314 7.08 21.41 -12.07
CA ALA A 314 5.90 20.79 -12.71
C ALA A 314 5.51 19.50 -11.99
N THR A 315 4.22 19.25 -11.81
CA THR A 315 3.69 18.00 -11.21
C THR A 315 2.56 17.44 -12.08
N PHE A 316 2.32 16.13 -11.98
CA PHE A 316 1.06 15.55 -12.46
C PHE A 316 -0.14 16.21 -11.75
N GLY A 317 -1.32 16.16 -12.36
CA GLY A 317 -2.52 16.79 -11.84
C GLY A 317 -2.79 16.36 -10.40
N LYS A 318 -2.57 17.30 -9.49
CA LYS A 318 -2.95 17.40 -8.07
C LYS A 318 -2.86 16.16 -7.15
N ALA A 319 -2.24 15.05 -7.59
CA ALA A 319 -1.75 13.87 -6.83
C ALA A 319 -1.82 12.56 -7.64
N ASN A 320 -2.40 12.55 -8.85
CA ASN A 320 -2.49 11.32 -9.66
C ASN A 320 -1.14 10.66 -9.92
N GLY A 321 -0.06 11.45 -9.96
CA GLY A 321 1.30 10.94 -10.15
C GLY A 321 1.90 10.21 -8.95
N LEU A 322 1.20 10.16 -7.80
CA LEU A 322 1.65 9.37 -6.65
C LEU A 322 1.51 7.86 -6.88
N GLY A 323 0.72 7.44 -7.87
CA GLY A 323 0.58 6.04 -8.24
C GLY A 323 -0.37 5.31 -7.30
N ASP A 324 0.13 4.24 -6.68
CA ASP A 324 -0.62 3.33 -5.83
C ASP A 324 -0.12 3.36 -4.37
N LEU A 325 -0.91 2.80 -3.44
CA LEU A 325 -0.58 2.68 -2.02
C LEU A 325 -0.39 1.22 -1.63
N GLU A 326 0.78 0.90 -1.07
CA GLU A 326 1.04 -0.42 -0.47
C GLU A 326 1.38 -0.26 1.02
N LEU A 327 0.78 -1.11 1.85
CA LEU A 327 1.01 -1.12 3.28
C LEU A 327 2.01 -2.22 3.63
N PHE A 328 3.24 -1.80 3.88
CA PHE A 328 4.20 -2.67 4.52
C PHE A 328 3.92 -2.68 6.01
N CYS A 329 3.68 -3.87 6.57
CA CYS A 329 3.90 -4.05 8.00
C CYS A 329 5.37 -3.68 8.25
N GLN A 330 5.65 -2.68 9.08
CA GLN A 330 6.99 -2.63 9.67
C GLN A 330 7.12 -3.93 10.44
N GLY A 331 7.98 -4.85 9.98
CA GLY A 331 8.14 -6.08 10.73
C GLY A 331 8.56 -5.75 12.15
N HIS A 332 8.28 -6.66 13.07
CA HIS A 332 8.57 -6.47 14.50
C HIS A 332 10.08 -6.40 14.79
N GLY A 333 10.90 -6.30 13.74
CA GLY A 333 12.33 -6.49 13.69
C GLY A 333 12.70 -7.92 14.04
N ILE A 334 13.95 -8.26 13.77
CA ILE A 334 14.45 -9.61 14.02
C ILE A 334 14.80 -9.75 15.50
N GLN A 335 14.44 -10.89 16.11
CA GLN A 335 14.92 -11.28 17.43
C GLN A 335 16.10 -12.24 17.31
N VAL A 336 17.15 -11.97 18.10
CA VAL A 336 18.36 -12.81 18.19
C VAL A 336 18.75 -13.09 19.63
N GLY A 337 19.46 -14.19 19.85
CA GLY A 337 20.00 -14.59 21.14
C GLY A 337 19.87 -16.09 21.33
N ASN A 338 19.67 -16.50 22.59
CA ASN A 338 19.21 -17.82 23.06
C ASN A 338 19.79 -18.03 24.46
N ARG A 339 21.05 -18.49 24.61
CA ARG A 339 21.56 -18.99 25.90
C ARG A 339 23.04 -18.74 26.17
N VAL A 340 23.34 -18.53 27.44
CA VAL A 340 24.69 -18.59 28.01
C VAL A 340 24.71 -19.67 29.09
N TRP A 341 25.63 -20.62 29.00
CA TRP A 341 25.61 -21.79 29.89
C TRP A 341 26.99 -22.18 30.43
N ALA A 342 26.98 -22.96 31.51
CA ALA A 342 28.16 -23.60 32.07
C ALA A 342 28.42 -24.93 31.35
N ASP A 343 29.46 -24.95 30.51
CA ASP A 343 29.97 -26.15 29.85
C ASP A 343 30.84 -26.94 30.85
N ASP A 344 30.19 -27.86 31.55
CA ASP A 344 30.75 -28.61 32.67
C ASP A 344 31.70 -29.71 32.18
N ASN A 345 31.39 -30.29 31.00
CA ASN A 345 32.17 -31.38 30.42
C ASN A 345 33.31 -30.88 29.49
N LYS A 346 33.30 -29.59 29.15
CA LYS A 346 34.30 -28.85 28.36
C LYS A 346 34.31 -29.19 26.87
N ASP A 347 33.22 -29.69 26.31
CA ASP A 347 33.14 -30.09 24.90
C ASP A 347 32.55 -29.00 23.98
N GLY A 348 32.01 -27.92 24.54
CA GLY A 348 31.42 -26.81 23.80
C GLY A 348 30.07 -27.09 23.17
N ILE A 349 29.37 -28.12 23.64
CA ILE A 349 28.02 -28.51 23.21
C ILE A 349 27.09 -28.40 24.43
N GLN A 350 25.89 -27.88 24.23
CA GLN A 350 24.87 -27.78 25.26
C GLN A 350 24.31 -29.17 25.60
N ASP A 351 24.75 -29.72 26.73
CA ASP A 351 24.31 -31.03 27.18
C ASP A 351 23.11 -30.98 28.15
N PRO A 352 22.27 -32.03 28.18
CA PRO A 352 21.25 -32.18 29.20
C PRO A 352 21.85 -32.15 30.61
N GLY A 353 21.46 -31.16 31.40
CA GLY A 353 21.87 -31.00 32.81
C GLY A 353 22.88 -29.89 33.04
N GLU A 354 23.46 -29.33 31.98
CA GLU A 354 24.33 -28.16 32.08
C GLU A 354 23.50 -26.90 32.40
N PRO A 355 23.83 -26.17 33.47
CA PRO A 355 23.02 -25.04 33.92
C PRO A 355 23.27 -23.79 33.07
N GLY A 356 22.23 -22.97 32.92
CA GLY A 356 22.41 -21.61 32.41
C GLY A 356 23.15 -20.72 33.40
N LEU A 357 23.88 -19.72 32.89
CA LEU A 357 24.58 -18.74 33.70
C LEU A 357 23.72 -17.49 33.86
N PHE A 358 23.29 -17.21 35.10
CA PHE A 358 22.46 -16.05 35.44
C PHE A 358 23.27 -14.75 35.47
N ASP A 359 22.63 -13.63 35.10
CA ASP A 359 23.17 -12.27 35.22
C ASP A 359 24.46 -12.04 34.40
N VAL A 360 24.64 -12.80 33.32
CA VAL A 360 25.70 -12.56 32.34
C VAL A 360 25.25 -11.43 31.44
N LYS A 361 26.00 -10.33 31.45
CA LYS A 361 25.76 -9.18 30.58
C LYS A 361 26.23 -9.51 29.16
N VAL A 362 25.28 -9.45 28.23
CA VAL A 362 25.51 -9.55 26.78
C VAL A 362 25.28 -8.18 26.15
N LYS A 363 26.13 -7.77 25.21
CA LYS A 363 26.00 -6.48 24.51
C LYS A 363 25.80 -6.69 23.02
N LEU A 364 24.96 -5.85 22.42
CA LEU A 364 24.72 -5.78 20.99
C LEU A 364 25.43 -4.56 20.40
N TRP A 365 26.13 -4.75 19.29
CA TRP A 365 26.87 -3.73 18.58
C TRP A 365 26.49 -3.70 17.11
N LYS A 366 26.55 -2.51 16.51
CA LYS A 366 26.46 -2.27 15.06
C LYS A 366 27.44 -1.16 14.68
N ASP A 367 28.16 -1.33 13.57
CA ASP A 367 29.12 -0.34 13.06
C ASP A 367 30.16 0.14 14.09
N GLY A 368 30.57 -0.74 15.00
CA GLY A 368 31.53 -0.45 16.07
C GLY A 368 30.96 0.35 17.25
N VAL A 369 29.65 0.61 17.28
CA VAL A 369 28.95 1.31 18.37
C VAL A 369 28.11 0.31 19.17
N GLU A 370 28.15 0.40 20.50
CA GLU A 370 27.26 -0.36 21.38
C GLU A 370 25.85 0.21 21.24
N LEU A 371 24.91 -0.60 20.74
CA LEU A 371 23.52 -0.19 20.62
C LEU A 371 22.81 -0.32 21.96
N THR A 372 22.97 -1.48 22.60
CA THR A 372 22.30 -1.82 23.86
C THR A 372 22.95 -3.04 24.53
N SER A 373 22.46 -3.40 25.71
CA SER A 373 22.88 -4.60 26.45
C SER A 373 21.71 -5.21 27.22
N THR A 374 21.76 -6.53 27.41
CA THR A 374 20.82 -7.28 28.25
C THR A 374 21.58 -8.16 29.24
N GLN A 375 20.87 -8.79 30.17
CA GLN A 375 21.41 -9.75 31.12
C GLN A 375 20.66 -11.08 30.97
N THR A 376 21.37 -12.18 31.13
CA THR A 376 20.77 -13.51 31.05
C THR A 376 19.85 -13.78 32.24
N ASP A 377 18.75 -14.48 31.99
CA ASP A 377 17.81 -14.92 33.02
C ASP A 377 18.36 -16.13 33.82
N ALA A 378 17.55 -16.66 34.76
CA ALA A 378 17.96 -17.76 35.63
C ALA A 378 18.26 -19.07 34.89
N ASN A 379 17.79 -19.21 33.64
CA ASN A 379 18.06 -20.33 32.75
C ASN A 379 19.22 -20.04 31.78
N GLY A 380 19.86 -18.86 31.92
CA GLY A 380 20.92 -18.40 31.05
C GLY A 380 20.42 -17.73 29.78
N ASN A 381 19.13 -17.48 29.63
CA ASN A 381 18.59 -17.02 28.36
C ASN A 381 18.72 -15.51 28.17
N TYR A 382 18.96 -15.07 26.93
CA TYR A 382 19.01 -13.66 26.57
C TYR A 382 18.47 -13.42 25.14
N TYR A 383 17.89 -12.23 24.91
CA TYR A 383 17.35 -11.85 23.61
C TYR A 383 17.52 -10.36 23.33
N PHE A 384 17.72 -10.02 22.07
CA PHE A 384 17.58 -8.66 21.52
C PHE A 384 16.51 -8.69 20.43
N SER A 385 15.64 -7.69 20.36
CA SER A 385 14.56 -7.61 19.38
C SER A 385 14.59 -6.27 18.65
N GLY A 386 13.91 -6.16 17.51
CA GLY A 386 13.91 -4.92 16.74
C GLY A 386 15.17 -4.75 15.87
N LEU A 387 15.86 -5.83 15.52
CA LEU A 387 17.04 -5.74 14.63
C LEU A 387 16.59 -5.52 13.19
N GLU A 388 17.35 -4.70 12.46
CA GLU A 388 17.10 -4.43 11.04
C GLU A 388 17.42 -5.66 10.19
N PRO A 389 16.65 -5.95 9.12
CA PRO A 389 16.98 -7.03 8.20
C PRO A 389 18.25 -6.75 7.40
N PHE A 390 18.88 -7.82 6.90
CA PHE A 390 20.08 -7.76 6.05
C PHE A 390 21.21 -6.85 6.56
N SER A 391 21.42 -6.83 7.88
CA SER A 391 22.34 -5.93 8.57
C SER A 391 23.35 -6.69 9.41
N ASP A 392 24.58 -6.19 9.45
CA ASP A 392 25.67 -6.78 10.24
C ASP A 392 25.63 -6.33 11.69
N TYR A 393 25.73 -7.29 12.60
CA TYR A 393 25.74 -7.07 14.05
C TYR A 393 26.84 -7.89 14.73
N ARG A 394 27.13 -7.51 15.98
CA ARG A 394 28.00 -8.26 16.86
C ARG A 394 27.41 -8.41 18.25
N LEU A 395 27.40 -9.62 18.79
CA LEU A 395 27.16 -9.90 20.20
C LEU A 395 28.50 -10.04 20.93
N SER A 396 28.59 -9.52 22.14
CA SER A 396 29.83 -9.62 22.95
C SER A 396 29.55 -9.95 24.41
N VAL A 397 30.37 -10.83 24.97
CA VAL A 397 30.39 -11.17 26.41
C VAL A 397 31.81 -10.96 26.94
N TRP A 398 31.96 -10.03 27.89
CA TRP A 398 33.25 -9.79 28.55
C TRP A 398 33.47 -10.80 29.68
N GLN A 399 34.56 -11.58 29.61
CA GLN A 399 34.82 -12.67 30.55
C GLN A 399 35.20 -12.18 31.96
N GLY A 400 35.67 -10.94 32.09
CA GLY A 400 36.06 -10.36 33.38
C GLY A 400 34.89 -9.91 34.25
N GLN A 401 33.64 -10.10 33.81
CA GLN A 401 32.47 -9.73 34.59
C GLN A 401 32.24 -10.66 35.79
N GLY A 402 31.61 -10.15 36.84
CA GLY A 402 31.45 -10.87 38.11
C GLY A 402 30.68 -12.19 37.98
N SER A 403 29.65 -12.24 37.14
CA SER A 403 28.85 -13.44 36.87
C SER A 403 29.62 -14.56 36.17
N LEU A 404 30.81 -14.27 35.62
CA LEU A 404 31.70 -15.25 35.00
C LEU A 404 32.99 -15.49 35.82
N SER A 405 33.01 -15.09 37.09
CA SER A 405 34.19 -15.32 37.94
C SER A 405 34.49 -16.81 38.07
N GLY A 406 35.69 -17.22 37.67
CA GLY A 406 36.12 -18.62 37.69
C GLY A 406 35.83 -19.38 36.38
N TYR A 407 35.19 -18.75 35.40
CA TYR A 407 34.90 -19.30 34.09
C TYR A 407 35.77 -18.68 32.99
N GLY A 408 36.03 -19.47 31.94
CA GLY A 408 36.53 -19.00 30.65
C GLY A 408 35.69 -19.59 29.52
N ALA A 409 35.62 -18.91 28.36
CA ALA A 409 34.80 -19.41 27.25
C ALA A 409 35.27 -20.80 26.78
N THR A 410 34.33 -21.60 26.32
CA THR A 410 34.63 -22.92 25.74
C THR A 410 35.04 -22.83 24.27
N GLY A 411 35.21 -23.97 23.60
CA GLY A 411 35.52 -24.03 22.17
C GLY A 411 34.29 -23.67 21.36
N ALA A 412 34.46 -22.76 20.38
CA ALA A 412 33.38 -22.36 19.49
C ALA A 412 33.18 -23.36 18.34
N ASN A 413 31.94 -23.46 17.85
CA ASN A 413 31.49 -24.21 16.68
C ASN A 413 31.79 -25.73 16.75
N ASN A 414 31.58 -26.33 17.93
CA ASN A 414 31.85 -27.74 18.17
C ASN A 414 30.63 -28.63 17.85
N GLY A 415 30.86 -29.88 17.45
CA GLY A 415 29.76 -30.85 17.27
C GLY A 415 28.92 -30.69 16.00
N GLY A 416 29.04 -29.57 15.28
CA GLY A 416 28.43 -29.37 13.95
C GLY A 416 26.92 -29.16 13.94
N ASN A 417 26.32 -28.94 15.10
CA ASN A 417 24.92 -28.56 15.24
C ASN A 417 24.83 -27.17 15.88
N ASP A 418 24.63 -26.18 15.03
CA ASP A 418 24.53 -24.74 15.32
C ASP A 418 23.50 -24.39 16.39
N ALA A 419 22.46 -25.23 16.57
CA ALA A 419 21.41 -24.96 17.56
C ALA A 419 21.83 -25.26 19.01
N ILE A 420 22.99 -25.88 19.22
CA ILE A 420 23.43 -26.37 20.53
C ILE A 420 24.93 -26.21 20.77
N ASP A 421 25.69 -25.58 19.90
CA ASP A 421 27.11 -25.33 20.16
C ASP A 421 27.31 -23.93 20.77
N SER A 422 28.57 -23.52 20.92
CA SER A 422 28.93 -22.18 21.35
C SER A 422 29.46 -21.41 20.16
N ASP A 423 29.05 -20.17 19.94
CA ASP A 423 29.53 -19.36 18.81
C ASP A 423 30.65 -18.39 19.20
N GLY A 424 30.71 -18.05 20.50
CA GLY A 424 31.58 -17.00 21.01
C GLY A 424 33.07 -17.28 20.80
N VAL A 425 33.69 -16.55 19.86
CA VAL A 425 35.14 -16.62 19.62
C VAL A 425 35.87 -15.62 20.51
N VAL A 426 36.83 -16.10 21.31
CA VAL A 426 37.54 -15.26 22.26
C VAL A 426 38.69 -14.47 21.64
N SER A 427 38.67 -13.16 21.83
CA SER A 427 39.80 -12.26 21.60
C SER A 427 39.95 -11.29 22.77
N SER A 428 41.16 -11.18 23.34
CA SER A 428 41.48 -10.22 24.41
C SER A 428 40.52 -10.25 25.62
N GLY A 429 40.00 -11.43 25.97
CA GLY A 429 39.08 -11.61 27.11
C GLY A 429 37.61 -11.26 26.81
N VAL A 430 37.25 -11.05 25.56
CA VAL A 430 35.87 -10.87 25.09
C VAL A 430 35.53 -12.03 24.15
N ALA A 431 34.39 -12.68 24.37
CA ALA A 431 33.83 -13.63 23.41
C ALA A 431 32.88 -12.85 22.49
N ASP A 432 33.16 -12.85 21.20
CA ASP A 432 32.39 -12.13 20.18
C ASP A 432 31.72 -13.12 19.21
N ILE A 433 30.50 -12.80 18.78
CA ILE A 433 29.77 -13.45 17.69
C ILE A 433 29.47 -12.37 16.65
N TYR A 434 29.81 -12.62 15.39
CA TYR A 434 29.51 -11.73 14.26
C TYR A 434 28.51 -12.42 13.34
N PHE A 435 27.43 -11.73 12.99
CA PHE A 435 26.36 -12.29 12.17
C PHE A 435 25.70 -11.21 11.32
N THR A 436 25.07 -11.65 10.22
CA THR A 436 24.22 -10.83 9.36
C THR A 436 22.79 -11.31 9.52
N THR A 437 21.87 -10.40 9.82
CA THR A 437 20.45 -10.73 9.96
C THR A 437 19.82 -11.14 8.62
N GLY A 438 18.81 -12.00 8.69
CA GLY A 438 18.03 -12.43 7.53
C GLY A 438 16.98 -11.41 7.07
N ALA A 439 15.96 -11.90 6.37
CA ALA A 439 14.76 -11.11 6.03
C ALA A 439 13.97 -10.77 7.31
N ASP A 440 13.07 -9.80 7.19
CA ASP A 440 12.24 -9.38 8.32
C ASP A 440 11.39 -10.55 8.86
N ASN A 441 11.08 -10.53 10.16
CA ASN A 441 10.43 -11.62 10.91
C ASN A 441 11.19 -12.97 10.92
N HIS A 442 12.47 -13.03 10.51
CA HIS A 442 13.29 -14.24 10.57
C HIS A 442 14.16 -14.28 11.83
N ASN A 443 13.57 -14.64 12.98
CA ASN A 443 14.29 -14.76 14.24
C ASN A 443 15.39 -15.83 14.16
N ASP A 444 16.53 -15.56 14.79
CA ASP A 444 17.68 -16.45 14.80
C ASP A 444 18.17 -16.68 16.23
N HIS A 445 17.90 -17.88 16.74
CA HIS A 445 18.16 -18.27 18.12
C HIS A 445 19.33 -19.27 18.24
N ASN A 446 20.26 -19.24 17.30
CA ASN A 446 21.45 -20.09 17.32
C ASN A 446 22.69 -19.31 17.79
N PHE A 447 22.53 -18.24 18.57
CA PHE A 447 23.66 -17.44 19.06
C PHE A 447 23.86 -17.68 20.55
N ASP A 448 24.79 -18.56 20.88
CA ASP A 448 24.99 -19.09 22.21
C ASP A 448 26.44 -18.90 22.71
N PHE A 449 26.60 -18.78 24.03
CA PHE A 449 27.93 -18.67 24.66
C PHE A 449 28.14 -19.74 25.74
N GLY A 450 29.08 -20.66 25.49
CA GLY A 450 29.48 -21.67 26.46
C GLY A 450 30.68 -21.24 27.30
N PHE A 451 30.63 -21.49 28.60
CA PHE A 451 31.70 -21.14 29.54
C PHE A 451 32.05 -22.32 30.44
N LYS A 452 33.35 -22.63 30.54
CA LYS A 452 33.87 -23.72 31.38
C LYS A 452 34.65 -23.19 32.57
N LEU A 453 34.61 -23.91 33.69
CA LEU A 453 35.47 -23.61 34.84
C LEU A 453 36.95 -23.80 34.47
N PHE A 454 37.81 -22.91 35.00
CA PHE A 454 39.26 -22.98 34.80
C PHE A 454 39.88 -24.34 35.17
#